data_AF-A0A6G0WFI7-F1
#
_entry.id   AF-A0A6G0WFI7-F1
#
_cell.length_a   1.000
_cell.length_b   1.000
_cell.length_c   1.000
_cell.angle_alpha   90.00
_cell.angle_beta   90.00
_cell.angle_gamma   90.00
#
_symmetry.space_group_name_H-M   'P 1'
#
loop_
_entity.id
_entity.type
_entity.pdbx_description
1 polymer ?
#
loop_
_entity_poly.entity_id
_entity_poly.type
_entity_poly.pdbx_seq_one_letter_code
_entity_poly.pdbx_strand_id
1 'polypeptide(L)' 'MDIGASDFTLQAQWYGKVATNCQQNPMCEAFVVWGVTDRDSWRPGSTPLLFDSNLKKKPAFNACYDVIKKGH' A
#
# COMPACT_ATOMS: atom_id res chain seq x y z
N MET A 1 0.62 -8.21 -3.86
CA MET A 1 2.02 -7.95 -4.24
C MET A 1 2.87 -8.93 -3.46
N ASP A 2 3.59 -9.80 -4.14
CA ASP A 2 4.37 -10.87 -3.52
C ASP A 2 5.67 -10.29 -2.97
N ILE A 3 5.60 -9.87 -1.71
CA ILE A 3 6.74 -9.39 -0.96
C ILE A 3 6.87 -10.34 0.21
N GLY A 4 7.99 -11.07 0.25
CA GLY A 4 8.31 -11.92 1.38
C GLY A 4 8.20 -11.11 2.68
N ALA A 5 7.81 -11.78 3.77
CA ALA A 5 7.33 -11.16 5.01
C ALA A 5 8.26 -10.11 5.68
N SER A 6 9.48 -9.91 5.17
CA SER A 6 10.54 -9.11 5.78
C SER A 6 10.94 -7.83 5.02
N ASP A 7 10.55 -7.60 3.76
CA ASP A 7 10.97 -6.38 3.04
C ASP A 7 9.83 -5.37 2.82
N PHE A 8 9.47 -4.67 3.91
CA PHE A 8 8.52 -3.56 3.84
C PHE A 8 9.03 -2.34 3.08
N THR A 9 10.34 -2.24 2.80
CA THR A 9 10.90 -1.14 2.02
C THR A 9 10.53 -1.31 0.55
N LEU A 10 10.74 -2.50 0.00
CA LEU A 10 10.33 -2.83 -1.36
C LEU A 10 8.81 -2.66 -1.52
N GLN A 11 8.04 -3.04 -0.50
CA GLN A 11 6.59 -2.84 -0.49
C GLN A 11 6.20 -1.37 -0.59
N ALA A 12 6.82 -0.53 0.22
CA ALA A 12 6.59 0.91 0.17
C ALA A 12 6.94 1.52 -1.18
N GLN A 13 8.05 1.10 -1.79
CA GLN A 13 8.46 1.57 -3.11
C GLN A 13 7.40 1.27 -4.17
N TRP A 14 6.90 0.03 -4.21
CA TRP A 14 5.88 -0.35 -5.17
C TRP A 14 4.54 0.32 -4.92
N TYR A 15 4.08 0.38 -3.67
CA TYR A 15 2.85 1.09 -3.32
C TYR A 15 2.92 2.57 -3.68
N GLY A 16 4.04 3.23 -3.38
CA GLY A 16 4.28 4.61 -3.77
C GLY A 16 4.28 4.80 -5.28
N LYS A 17 4.89 3.88 -6.05
CA LYS A 17 4.91 3.93 -7.51
C LYS A 17 3.51 3.80 -8.12
N VAL A 18 2.70 2.84 -7.66
CA VAL A 18 1.33 2.68 -8.18
C VAL A 18 0.45 3.87 -7.79
N ALA A 19 0.57 4.37 -6.54
CA ALA A 19 -0.14 5.57 -6.11
C ALA A 19 0.25 6.79 -6.97
N THR A 20 1.55 6.94 -7.29
CA THR A 20 2.05 8.05 -8.12
C THR A 20 1.49 7.96 -9.53
N ASN A 21 1.51 6.77 -10.12
CA ASN A 21 0.94 6.54 -11.45
C ASN A 21 -0.55 6.85 -11.51
N CYS A 22 -1.31 6.50 -10.45
CA CYS A 22 -2.72 6.88 -10.35
C CYS A 22 -2.86 8.41 -10.26
N GLN A 23 -2.14 9.05 -9.34
CA GLN A 23 -2.21 10.51 -9.13
C GLN A 23 -1.86 11.32 -10.38
N GLN A 24 -0.90 10.85 -11.19
CA GLN A 24 -0.48 11.53 -12.42
C GLN A 24 -1.39 11.24 -13.61
N ASN A 25 -2.26 10.24 -13.53
CA ASN A 25 -3.15 9.87 -14.62
C ASN A 25 -4.53 10.52 -14.41
N PRO A 26 -4.96 11.45 -15.28
CA PRO A 26 -6.25 12.13 -15.13
C PRO A 26 -7.47 11.19 -15.20
N MET A 27 -7.29 9.96 -15.72
CA MET A 27 -8.34 8.94 -15.77
C MET A 27 -8.36 8.03 -14.53
N CYS A 28 -7.43 8.18 -13.58
CA CYS A 28 -7.45 7.41 -12.35
C CYS A 28 -8.32 8.10 -11.30
N GLU A 29 -9.55 7.65 -11.14
CA GLU A 29 -10.51 8.26 -10.20
C GLU A 29 -10.30 7.78 -8.75
N ALA A 30 -9.76 6.57 -8.57
CA ALA A 30 -9.58 5.98 -7.24
C ALA A 30 -8.42 5.00 -7.19
N PHE A 31 -7.72 4.99 -6.05
CA PHE A 31 -6.74 3.96 -5.68
C PHE A 31 -7.30 3.12 -4.53
N VAL A 32 -7.67 1.87 -4.81
CA VAL A 32 -8.30 0.96 -3.84
C VAL A 32 -7.36 -0.16 -3.42
N VAL A 33 -7.35 -0.47 -2.11
CA VAL A 33 -6.58 -1.58 -1.53
C VAL A 33 -7.55 -2.65 -1.00
N TRP A 34 -7.29 -3.91 -1.32
CA TRP A 34 -8.21 -5.01 -1.00
C TRP A 34 -7.99 -5.58 0.41
N GLY A 35 -8.40 -4.81 1.42
CA GLY A 35 -8.32 -5.16 2.84
C GLY A 35 -7.66 -4.07 3.68
N VAL A 36 -7.71 -4.27 5.01
CA VAL A 36 -7.15 -3.31 5.97
C VAL A 36 -5.87 -3.86 6.62
N THR A 37 -5.97 -4.99 7.33
CA THR A 37 -4.86 -5.59 8.08
C THR A 37 -4.36 -6.86 7.43
N ASP A 38 -3.05 -7.13 7.53
CA ASP A 38 -2.45 -8.37 7.05
C ASP A 38 -3.11 -9.65 7.61
N ARG A 39 -3.69 -9.58 8.83
CA ARG A 39 -4.42 -10.70 9.44
C ARG A 39 -5.66 -11.11 8.65
N ASP A 40 -6.38 -10.13 8.11
CA ASP A 40 -7.67 -10.33 7.45
C ASP A 40 -7.53 -10.36 5.92
N SER A 41 -6.29 -10.48 5.43
CA SER A 41 -5.97 -10.54 4.00
C SER A 41 -6.52 -11.81 3.35
N TRP A 42 -7.09 -11.67 2.16
CA TRP A 42 -7.47 -12.80 1.30
C TRP A 42 -6.28 -13.66 0.86
N ARG A 43 -5.04 -13.20 1.08
CA ARG A 43 -3.80 -13.92 0.80
C ARG A 43 -3.14 -14.36 2.12
N PRO A 44 -3.54 -15.51 2.70
CA PRO A 44 -3.01 -15.98 3.98
C PRO A 44 -1.50 -16.26 3.90
N GLY A 45 -0.79 -16.05 5.00
CA GLY A 45 0.67 -16.28 5.08
C GLY A 45 1.54 -15.21 4.41
N SER A 46 0.94 -14.15 3.85
CA SER A 46 1.63 -12.99 3.29
C SER A 46 1.33 -11.72 4.11
N THR A 47 2.07 -10.65 3.87
CA THR A 47 1.86 -9.34 4.52
C THR A 47 1.57 -8.23 3.48
N PRO A 48 0.47 -8.31 2.70
CA PRO A 48 0.32 -7.51 1.49
C PRO A 48 -0.28 -6.12 1.71
N LEU A 49 -0.80 -5.80 2.89
CA LEU A 49 -1.65 -4.62 3.11
C LEU A 49 -0.90 -3.45 3.76
N LEU A 50 -1.61 -2.33 3.97
CA LEU A 50 -1.03 -1.10 4.51
C LEU A 50 -0.84 -1.13 6.03
N PHE A 51 -1.56 -2.02 6.72
CA PHE A 51 -1.49 -2.19 8.17
C PHE A 51 -1.08 -3.62 8.52
N ASP A 52 -0.28 -3.75 9.58
CA ASP A 52 0.04 -5.05 10.15
C ASP A 52 -1.17 -5.64 10.90
N SER A 53 -1.01 -6.86 11.43
CA SER A 53 -2.04 -7.57 12.19
C SER A 53 -2.50 -6.85 13.47
N ASN A 54 -1.77 -5.84 13.93
CA ASN A 54 -2.06 -5.03 15.13
C ASN A 54 -2.54 -3.61 14.77
N LEU A 55 -3.01 -3.39 13.53
CA LEU A 55 -3.45 -2.09 13.02
C LEU A 55 -2.34 -1.01 13.02
N LYS A 56 -1.07 -1.39 13.09
CA LYS A 56 0.03 -0.43 12.95
C LYS A 56 0.29 -0.17 11.48
N LYS A 57 0.49 1.10 11.15
CA LYS A 57 0.85 1.54 9.80
C LYS A 57 2.19 0.92 9.40
N LYS A 58 2.23 0.32 8.22
CA LYS A 58 3.46 -0.14 7.59
C LYS A 58 4.06 0.97 6.73
N PRO A 59 5.36 0.89 6.35
CA PRO A 59 5.98 1.84 5.42
C PRO A 59 5.16 2.10 4.14
N ALA A 60 4.45 1.09 3.64
CA ALA A 60 3.54 1.21 2.51
C ALA A 60 2.42 2.24 2.69
N PHE A 61 1.87 2.36 3.91
CA PHE A 61 0.86 3.37 4.22
C PHE A 61 1.42 4.79 3.99
N ASN A 62 2.61 5.06 4.54
CA ASN A 62 3.22 6.38 4.44
C ASN A 62 3.56 6.72 2.98
N ALA A 63 4.06 5.74 2.21
CA ALA A 63 4.34 5.93 0.79
C ALA A 63 3.09 6.32 -0.02
N CYS A 64 1.94 5.70 0.23
CA CYS A 64 0.68 6.10 -0.40
C CYS A 64 0.21 7.49 0.08
N TYR A 65 0.25 7.72 1.40
CA TYR A 65 -0.21 8.96 2.01
C TYR A 65 0.55 10.18 1.49
N ASP A 66 1.87 10.10 1.37
CA ASP A 66 2.70 11.20 0.89
C ASP A 66 2.41 11.56 -0.57
N VAL A 67 2.08 10.58 -1.41
CA VAL A 67 1.70 10.81 -2.81
C VAL A 67 0.34 11.49 -2.91
N ILE A 68 -0.65 10.96 -2.19
CA ILE A 68 -2.03 11.46 -2.25
C ILE A 68 -2.08 12.88 -1.69
N LYS A 69 -1.39 13.15 -0.56
CA LYS A 69 -1.34 14.48 0.05
C LYS A 69 -0.66 15.53 -0.83
N LYS A 70 0.30 15.14 -1.68
CA LYS A 70 1.04 16.08 -2.55
C LYS A 70 0.29 16.55 -3.79
N GLY A 71 -0.77 15.84 -4.21
CA GLY A 71 -1.54 16.20 -5.41
C GLY A 71 -2.90 16.85 -5.13
N HIS A 72 -3.14 17.25 -3.88
CA HIS A 72 -4.19 18.18 -3.48
C HIS A 72 -3.54 19.53 -3.17
#